data_AF-F0GC02-F1
#
_entry.id   AF-F0GC02-F1
#
_cell.length_a   1.000
_cell.length_b   1.000
_cell.length_c   1.000
_cell.angle_alpha   90.00
_cell.angle_beta   90.00
_cell.angle_gamma   90.00
#
_symmetry.space_group_name_H-M   'P 1'
#
loop_
_entity.id
_entity.type
_entity.pdbx_description
1 polymer ?
#
loop_
_entity_poly.entity_id
_entity_poly.type
_entity_poly.pdbx_seq_one_letter_code
_entity_poly.pdbx_strand_id
1 'polypeptide(L)' 'ERRIALAQSLLAHTSRRIADIARSVGFRDEGYFARRFRARVGVSPKAYRDANAALPEADDAPAAHDA' A
#
# COMPACT_ATOMS: atom_id res chain seq x y z
N GLU A 1 -6.59 14.97 0.05
CA GLU A 1 -5.45 14.33 0.75
C GLU A 1 -4.61 13.51 -0.24
N ARG A 2 -3.60 14.13 -0.86
CA ARG A 2 -2.79 13.52 -1.95
C ARG A 2 -1.96 12.30 -1.50
N ARG A 3 -1.58 12.25 -0.21
CA ARG A 3 -0.74 11.19 0.38
C ARG A 3 -1.46 9.84 0.48
N ILE A 4 -2.72 9.82 0.91
CA ILE A 4 -3.52 8.59 1.03
C ILE A 4 -3.90 8.05 -0.36
N ALA A 5 -4.18 8.93 -1.33
CA ALA A 5 -4.41 8.51 -2.72
C ALA A 5 -3.17 7.82 -3.33
N LEU A 6 -1.97 8.40 -3.13
CA LEU A 6 -0.73 7.79 -3.61
C LEU A 6 -0.43 6.46 -2.89
N ALA A 7 -0.68 6.38 -1.58
CA ALA A 7 -0.52 5.15 -0.83
C ALA A 7 -1.46 4.03 -1.31
N GLN A 8 -2.72 4.34 -1.66
CA GLN A 8 -3.65 3.36 -2.25
C GLN A 8 -3.08 2.80 -3.57
N SER A 9 -2.60 3.67 -4.46
CA SER A 9 -1.98 3.25 -5.71
C SER A 9 -0.77 2.33 -5.47
N LEU A 10 0.12 2.69 -4.54
CA LEU A 10 1.28 1.85 -4.22
C LEU A 10 0.89 0.51 -3.59
N LEU A 11 -0.14 0.49 -2.74
CA LEU A 11 -0.62 -0.75 -2.10
C LEU A 11 -1.29 -1.70 -3.09
N ALA A 12 -1.97 -1.16 -4.11
CA ALA A 12 -2.65 -1.96 -5.13
C ALA A 12 -1.70 -2.49 -6.21
N HIS A 13 -0.68 -1.71 -6.60
CA HIS A 13 0.17 -2.02 -7.76
C HIS A 13 1.58 -2.50 -7.38
N THR A 14 1.91 -2.58 -6.09
CA THR A 14 3.24 -3.00 -5.66
C THR A 14 3.20 -3.95 -4.46
N SER A 15 4.19 -4.83 -4.38
CA SER A 15 4.45 -5.73 -3.24
C SER A 15 5.32 -5.09 -2.15
N ARG A 16 5.60 -3.79 -2.24
CA ARG A 16 6.48 -3.07 -1.29
C ARG A 16 5.95 -3.17 0.14
N ARG A 17 6.86 -3.20 1.12
CA ARG A 17 6.45 -3.24 2.54
C ARG A 17 5.64 -2.00 2.89
N ILE A 18 4.65 -2.18 3.76
CA ILE A 18 3.74 -1.09 4.16
C ILE A 18 4.53 0.05 4.81
N ALA A 19 5.55 -0.25 5.62
CA ALA A 19 6.49 0.71 6.16
C ALA A 19 7.19 1.58 5.10
N ASP A 20 7.63 0.99 3.98
CA ASP A 20 8.29 1.71 2.89
C ASP A 20 7.33 2.62 2.15
N ILE A 21 6.11 2.13 1.92
CA ILE A 21 5.03 2.94 1.33
C ILE A 21 4.73 4.12 2.24
N ALA A 22 4.57 3.89 3.55
CA ALA A 22 4.33 4.94 4.53
C ALA A 22 5.41 6.03 4.47
N ARG A 23 6.69 5.64 4.48
CA ARG A 23 7.83 6.56 4.32
C ARG A 23 7.79 7.31 3.01
N SER A 24 7.54 6.63 1.89
CA SER A 24 7.53 7.22 0.55
C SER A 24 6.45 8.29 0.37
N VAL A 25 5.31 8.16 1.06
CA VAL A 25 4.21 9.14 1.01
C VAL A 25 4.31 10.21 2.11
N GLY A 26 5.39 10.19 2.91
CA GLY A 26 5.69 11.21 3.92
C GLY A 26 5.15 10.92 5.32
N PHE A 27 4.88 9.66 5.67
CA PHE A 27 4.65 9.24 7.05
C PHE A 27 5.92 8.66 7.66
N ARG A 28 6.25 9.11 8.88
CA ARG A 28 7.42 8.62 9.63
C ARG A 28 7.16 7.29 10.33
N ASP A 29 5.91 7.01 10.65
CA ASP A 29 5.49 5.85 11.42
C ASP A 29 4.41 5.05 10.68
N GLU A 30 4.62 3.73 10.59
CA GLU A 30 3.69 2.81 9.95
C GLU A 30 2.38 2.70 10.73
N GLY A 31 2.42 2.70 12.07
CA GLY A 31 1.23 2.61 12.91
C GLY A 31 0.31 3.82 12.73
N TYR A 32 0.88 5.02 12.73
CA TYR A 32 0.19 6.26 12.46
C TYR A 32 -0.38 6.30 11.03
N PHE A 33 0.41 5.87 10.05
CA PHE A 33 -0.06 5.71 8.67
C PHE A 33 -1.25 4.75 8.60
N ALA A 34 -1.17 3.57 9.19
CA ALA A 34 -2.22 2.56 9.14
C ALA A 34 -3.53 3.07 9.78
N ARG A 35 -3.43 3.76 10.92
CA ARG A 35 -4.59 4.41 11.56
C ARG A 35 -5.20 5.48 10.66
N ARG A 36 -4.38 6.35 10.08
CA ARG A 36 -4.86 7.45 9.22
C ARG A 36 -5.43 6.94 7.90
N PHE A 37 -4.80 5.93 7.31
CA PHE A 37 -5.27 5.25 6.11
C PHE A 37 -6.62 4.60 6.37
N ARG A 38 -6.76 3.83 7.45
CA ARG A 38 -8.04 3.22 7.83
C ARG A 38 -9.12 4.26 8.13
N ALA A 39 -8.79 5.35 8.81
CA ALA A 39 -9.74 6.43 9.06
C ALA A 39 -10.27 7.06 7.77
N ARG A 40 -9.49 7.00 6.67
CA ARG A 40 -9.86 7.62 5.39
C ARG A 40 -10.45 6.66 4.37
N VAL A 41 -9.95 5.43 4.31
CA VAL A 41 -10.28 4.39 3.33
C VAL A 41 -11.26 3.35 3.91
N GLY A 42 -11.39 3.28 5.24
CA GLY A 42 -12.28 2.35 5.97
C GLY A 42 -11.61 1.03 6.36
N VAL A 43 -10.56 0.60 5.64
CA VAL A 43 -9.83 -0.66 5.87
C VAL A 43 -8.34 -0.42 6.14
N SER A 44 -7.65 -1.40 6.71
CA SER A 44 -6.21 -1.31 6.94
C SER A 44 -5.43 -1.37 5.63
N PRO A 45 -4.21 -0.80 5.54
CA PRO A 45 -3.35 -0.91 4.35
C PRO A 45 -3.09 -2.36 3.92
N LYS A 46 -2.94 -3.27 4.88
CA LYS A 46 -2.77 -4.71 4.61
C LYS A 46 -4.02 -5.32 3.99
N ALA A 47 -5.18 -5.13 4.61
CA ALA A 47 -6.45 -5.63 4.07
C ALA A 47 -6.75 -5.04 2.69
N TYR A 48 -6.42 -3.76 2.46
CA TYR A 48 -6.54 -3.13 1.16
C TYR A 48 -5.64 -3.81 0.11
N ARG A 49 -4.39 -4.13 0.45
CA ARG A 49 -3.52 -4.89 -0.46
C ARG A 49 -4.07 -6.29 -0.72
N ASP A 50 -4.44 -7.02 0.32
CA ASP A 50 -4.91 -8.40 0.20
C ASP A 50 -6.18 -8.47 -0.68
N ALA A 51 -7.07 -7.47 -0.58
CA ALA A 51 -8.25 -7.36 -1.44
C ALA A 51 -7.91 -7.05 -2.92
N ASN A 52 -6.84 -6.29 -3.19
CA ASN A 52 -6.38 -6.00 -4.56
C ASN A 52 -5.53 -7.14 -5.14
N ALA A 53 -4.80 -7.89 -4.31
CA ALA A 53 -4.05 -9.08 -4.71
C ALA A 53 -4.96 -10.27 -5.05
N ALA A 54 -6.20 -10.26 -4.56
CA ALA A 54 -7.21 -11.27 -4.86
C ALA A 54 -7.96 -11.04 -6.19
N LEU A 55 -7.54 -10.07 -7.02
CA LEU A 55 -7.86 -10.05 -8.45
C LEU A 55 -6.80 -10.90 -9.18
N PRO A 56 -7.08 -12.17 -9.53
CA PRO A 56 -6.18 -12.88 -10.41
C PRO A 56 -6.36 -12.31 -11.82
N GLU A 57 -5.27 -12.25 -12.57
CA GLU A 57 -5.22 -12.06 -14.03
C GLU A 57 -5.23 -10.61 -14.55
N ALA A 58 -4.05 -9.99 -14.47
CA ALA A 58 -3.56 -9.13 -15.54
C ALA A 58 -2.05 -9.34 -15.66
N ASP A 59 -1.71 -10.34 -16.49
CA ASP A 59 -0.52 -10.50 -17.32
C ASP A 59 0.74 -9.68 -16.99
N ASP A 60 1.84 -10.40 -16.77
CA ASP A 60 3.24 -10.02 -16.97
C ASP A 60 3.86 -8.92 -16.06
N ALA A 61 4.64 -9.35 -15.05
CA ALA A 61 6.06 -8.99 -14.87
C ALA A 61 6.59 -9.37 -13.46
N PRO A 62 7.79 -9.97 -13.37
CA PRO A 62 8.47 -10.22 -12.11
C PRO A 62 9.24 -8.96 -11.67
N ALA A 63 8.86 -8.37 -10.54
CA ALA A 63 9.75 -7.51 -9.77
C ALA A 63 10.21 -8.34 -8.56
N ALA A 64 11.28 -9.13 -8.69
CA ALA A 64 12.66 -8.66 -8.46
C ALA A 64 12.70 -7.75 -7.22
N HIS A 65 12.85 -8.33 -6.03
CA HIS A 65 14.13 -8.60 -5.37
C HIS A 65 14.86 -7.29 -4.98
N ASP A 66 14.92 -7.03 -3.68
CA ASP A 66 15.98 -6.26 -3.02
C ASP A 66 16.44 -7.21 -1.89
N ALA A 67 17.53 -7.95 -2.15
CA ALA A 67 18.89 -7.66 -1.69
C ALA A 67 19.09 -7.96 -0.19
#